data_AF-A0A926L468-F1
#
_entry.id   AF-A0A926L468-F1
#
_cell.length_a   1.000
_cell.length_b   1.000
_cell.length_c   1.000
_cell.angle_alpha   90.00
_cell.angle_beta   90.00
_cell.angle_gamma   90.00
#
_symmetry.space_group_name_H-M   'P 1'
#
loop_
_entity.id
_entity.type
_entity.pdbx_description
1 polymer ?
#
loop_
_entity_poly.entity_id
_entity_poly.type
_entity_poly.pdbx_seq_one_letter_code
_entity_poly.pdbx_strand_id
1 'polypeptide(L)'
;MSSPLRLTPPPDPTKALIPAVVGFSVAAAIFLLTRSTLPHTGDNIHSLPHGGRYRDGTKSVDYCSPHRDPFKPTQLHAALLVLALLALIHLSGCLHRRPRPDIPCSCPA
;
A
#
# COMPACT_ATOMS: atom_id res chain seq x y z
N MET A 1 3.79 52.67 21.63
CA MET A 1 3.68 51.31 22.22
C MET A 1 3.65 50.33 21.06
N SER A 2 4.75 49.63 20.77
CA SER A 2 4.75 48.60 19.72
C SER A 2 4.27 47.28 20.31
N SER A 3 3.33 46.63 19.63
CA SER A 3 2.83 45.31 20.02
C SER A 3 3.92 44.27 19.84
N PRO A 4 4.14 43.36 20.81
CA PRO A 4 5.17 42.34 20.68
C PRO A 4 4.83 41.35 19.56
N LEU A 5 5.81 41.08 18.70
CA LEU A 5 5.71 40.10 17.63
C LEU A 5 5.53 38.71 18.25
N ARG A 6 4.35 38.09 18.08
CA ARG A 6 4.08 36.72 18.56
C ARG A 6 4.79 35.72 17.66
N LEU A 7 5.93 35.22 18.11
CA LEU A 7 6.64 34.09 17.52
C LEU A 7 6.01 32.78 18.00
N THR A 8 4.87 32.41 17.41
CA THR A 8 4.29 31.09 17.67
C THR A 8 4.94 30.10 16.71
N PRO A 9 5.59 29.02 17.20
CA PRO A 9 6.16 28.03 16.30
C PRO A 9 5.04 27.37 15.47
N PRO A 10 5.31 27.03 14.20
CA PRO A 10 4.32 26.37 13.36
C PRO A 10 3.89 25.03 13.99
N PRO A 11 2.60 24.65 13.86
CA PRO A 11 2.13 23.36 14.36
C PRO A 11 2.93 22.22 13.75
N ASP A 12 3.43 21.30 14.58
CA ASP A 12 4.12 20.10 14.12
C ASP A 12 3.10 18.98 13.85
N PRO A 13 2.76 18.68 12.59
CA PRO A 13 1.76 17.66 12.26
C PRO A 13 2.31 16.24 12.45
N THR A 14 3.62 16.07 12.63
CA THR A 14 4.32 14.79 12.71
C THR A 14 3.76 13.92 13.85
N LYS A 15 3.38 14.55 14.96
CA LYS A 15 2.81 13.87 16.14
C LYS A 15 1.48 13.16 15.86
N ALA A 16 0.70 13.67 14.91
CA ALA A 16 -0.57 13.06 14.51
C ALA A 16 -0.41 12.17 13.26
N LEU A 17 0.43 12.59 12.31
CA LEU A 17 0.63 11.88 11.05
C LEU A 17 1.33 10.53 11.24
N ILE A 18 2.38 10.44 12.07
CA ILE A 18 3.09 9.19 12.30
C ILE A 18 2.14 8.08 12.80
N PRO A 19 1.41 8.25 13.92
CA PRO A 19 0.53 7.19 14.41
C PRO A 19 -0.61 6.89 13.42
N ALA A 20 -1.12 7.89 12.70
CA ALA A 20 -2.15 7.68 11.69
C ALA A 20 -1.65 6.80 10.53
N VAL A 21 -0.46 7.08 9.99
CA VAL A 21 0.14 6.31 8.90
C VAL A 21 0.50 4.90 9.35
N VAL A 22 1.02 4.75 10.58
CA VAL A 22 1.31 3.42 11.14
C VAL A 22 0.02 2.61 11.32
N GLY A 23 -1.02 3.20 11.92
CA GLY A 23 -2.31 2.53 12.08
C GLY A 23 -2.94 2.12 10.75
N PHE A 24 -2.94 3.03 9.76
CA PHE A 24 -3.47 2.76 8.43
C PHE A 24 -2.68 1.65 7.71
N SER A 25 -1.35 1.68 7.79
CA SER A 25 -0.51 0.65 7.13
C SER A 25 -0.71 -0.74 7.74
N VAL A 26 -0.83 -0.84 9.06
CA VAL A 26 -1.14 -2.11 9.74
C VAL A 26 -2.54 -2.61 9.37
N ALA A 27 -3.56 -1.73 9.40
CA ALA A 27 -4.92 -2.10 9.01
C ALA A 27 -5.00 -2.56 7.56
N ALA A 28 -4.31 -1.87 6.65
CA ALA A 28 -4.23 -2.24 5.24
C ALA A 28 -3.50 -3.59 5.07
N ALA A 29 -2.40 -3.81 5.77
CA ALA A 29 -1.67 -5.08 5.72
C ALA A 29 -2.54 -6.25 6.18
N ILE A 30 -3.22 -6.11 7.32
CA ILE A 30 -4.15 -7.13 7.83
C ILE A 30 -5.24 -7.40 6.79
N PHE A 31 -5.92 -6.35 6.31
CA PHE A 31 -6.99 -6.48 5.33
C PHE A 31 -6.56 -7.21 4.04
N LEU A 32 -5.39 -6.87 3.51
CA LEU A 32 -4.85 -7.50 2.31
C LEU A 32 -4.46 -8.97 2.55
N LEU A 33 -3.92 -9.29 3.73
CA LEU A 33 -3.51 -10.65 4.08
C LEU A 33 -4.69 -11.57 4.43
N THR A 34 -5.75 -11.03 5.03
CA THR A 34 -6.89 -11.83 5.52
C THR A 34 -8.02 -11.96 4.50
N ARG A 35 -8.07 -11.11 3.47
CA ARG A 35 -9.16 -11.14 2.49
C ARG A 35 -8.98 -12.30 1.50
N SER A 36 -9.98 -13.18 1.42
CA SER A 36 -10.11 -14.12 0.31
C SER A 36 -10.52 -13.38 -0.96
N THR A 37 -9.73 -13.53 -2.02
CA THR A 37 -10.06 -13.04 -3.37
C THR A 37 -10.56 -14.17 -4.28
N LEU A 38 -10.95 -15.30 -3.69
CA LEU A 38 -11.47 -16.43 -4.45
C LEU A 38 -12.86 -16.11 -5.02
N PRO A 39 -13.15 -16.51 -6.26
CA PRO A 39 -14.46 -16.31 -6.86
C PRO A 39 -15.51 -17.12 -6.10
N HIS A 40 -16.69 -16.54 -5.89
CA HIS A 40 -17.80 -17.26 -5.28
C HIS A 40 -18.14 -18.50 -6.10
N THR A 41 -18.21 -19.66 -5.44
CA THR A 41 -18.60 -20.93 -6.03
C THR A 41 -20.01 -21.27 -5.57
N GLY A 42 -20.92 -21.56 -6.50
CA GLY A 42 -22.33 -21.71 -6.17
C GLY A 42 -23.25 -21.19 -7.27
N ASP A 43 -24.55 -21.39 -7.09
CA ASP A 43 -25.58 -20.61 -7.76
C ASP A 43 -26.07 -19.49 -6.82
N ASN A 44 -27.07 -18.69 -7.23
CA ASN A 44 -27.58 -17.60 -6.38
C ASN A 44 -28.29 -18.08 -5.10
N ILE A 45 -28.54 -19.39 -4.93
CA ILE A 45 -29.31 -19.96 -3.82
C ILE A 45 -28.47 -20.91 -2.95
N HIS A 46 -27.32 -21.38 -3.42
CA HIS A 46 -26.42 -22.28 -2.68
C HIS A 46 -24.96 -21.84 -2.85
N SER A 47 -24.34 -21.41 -1.74
CA SER A 47 -22.89 -21.25 -1.66
C SER A 47 -22.21 -22.60 -1.50
N LEU A 48 -21.22 -22.89 -2.33
CA LEU A 48 -20.50 -24.15 -2.34
C LEU A 48 -19.05 -23.92 -1.86
N PRO A 49 -18.45 -24.89 -1.14
CA PRO A 49 -17.09 -24.78 -0.65
C PRO A 49 -16.09 -24.68 -1.80
N HIS A 50 -15.03 -23.90 -1.61
CA HIS A 50 -13.92 -23.80 -2.55
C HIS A 50 -13.11 -25.11 -2.53
N GLY A 51 -13.42 -26.02 -3.45
CA GLY A 51 -12.76 -27.31 -3.58
C GLY A 51 -13.53 -28.47 -2.96
N GLY A 52 -13.27 -29.68 -3.45
CA GLY A 52 -13.90 -30.92 -2.98
C GLY A 52 -14.96 -31.48 -3.93
N ARG A 53 -15.75 -32.45 -3.48
CA ARG A 53 -16.78 -33.12 -4.30
C ARG A 53 -18.14 -33.00 -3.63
N TYR A 54 -19.10 -32.39 -4.33
CA TYR A 54 -20.50 -32.34 -3.90
C TYR A 54 -21.30 -33.43 -4.61
N ARG A 55 -22.17 -34.14 -3.89
CA ARG A 55 -23.04 -35.18 -4.47
C ARG A 55 -24.38 -35.25 -3.74
N ASP A 56 -25.49 -35.02 -4.44
CA ASP A 56 -26.85 -34.94 -3.87
C ASP A 56 -27.86 -35.92 -4.50
N GLY A 57 -27.46 -37.18 -4.67
CA GLY A 57 -28.34 -38.26 -5.16
C GLY A 57 -28.58 -38.25 -6.67
N THR A 58 -28.71 -37.09 -7.31
CA THR A 58 -28.87 -36.97 -8.78
C THR A 58 -27.84 -36.09 -9.46
N LYS A 59 -27.11 -35.22 -8.71
CA LYS A 59 -26.04 -34.40 -9.28
C LYS A 59 -24.74 -34.68 -8.55
N SER A 60 -23.63 -34.60 -9.28
CA SER A 60 -22.29 -34.60 -8.72
C SER A 60 -21.46 -33.51 -9.37
N VAL A 61 -20.76 -32.72 -8.58
CA VAL A 61 -19.85 -31.68 -9.06
C VAL A 61 -18.51 -31.83 -8.36
N ASP A 62 -17.45 -31.94 -9.16
CA ASP A 62 -16.07 -31.95 -8.68
C ASP A 62 -15.51 -30.53 -8.77
N TYR A 63 -15.25 -29.92 -7.61
CA TYR A 63 -14.59 -28.63 -7.49
C TYR A 63 -13.08 -28.85 -7.43
N CYS A 64 -12.43 -28.75 -8.58
CA CYS A 64 -10.98 -28.78 -8.68
C CYS A 64 -10.38 -27.51 -8.06
N SER A 65 -9.22 -27.63 -7.41
CA SER A 65 -8.44 -26.49 -6.95
C SER A 65 -8.14 -25.54 -8.12
N PRO A 66 -8.10 -24.21 -7.89
CA PRO A 66 -7.76 -23.26 -8.94
C PRO A 66 -6.42 -23.63 -9.58
N HIS A 67 -6.43 -23.87 -10.89
CA HIS A 67 -5.23 -24.15 -11.64
C HIS A 67 -4.32 -22.91 -11.62
N ARG A 68 -3.03 -23.12 -11.38
CA ARG A 68 -2.05 -22.03 -11.36
C ARG A 68 -1.96 -21.47 -12.78
N ASP A 69 -2.51 -20.29 -13.01
CA ASP A 69 -2.35 -19.59 -14.28
C ASP A 69 -0.87 -19.19 -14.42
N PRO A 70 -0.17 -19.64 -15.47
CA PRO A 70 1.24 -19.29 -15.66
C PRO A 70 1.43 -17.79 -15.93
N PHE A 71 0.37 -17.08 -16.32
CA PHE A 71 0.39 -15.64 -16.63
C PHE A 71 -0.12 -14.75 -15.50
N LYS A 72 -0.52 -15.30 -14.34
CA LYS A 72 -0.94 -14.46 -13.22
C LYS A 72 0.29 -13.76 -12.61
N PRO A 73 0.25 -12.42 -12.44
CA PRO A 73 1.34 -11.70 -11.80
C PRO A 73 1.52 -12.25 -10.39
N THR A 74 2.68 -12.86 -10.17
CA THR A 74 3.04 -13.43 -8.87
C THR A 74 3.34 -12.31 -7.87
N GLN A 75 3.41 -12.64 -6.58
CA GLN A 75 3.81 -11.68 -5.54
C GLN A 75 5.18 -11.03 -5.81
N LEU A 76 6.04 -11.67 -6.60
CA LEU A 76 7.30 -11.10 -7.07
C LEU A 76 7.09 -9.86 -7.96
N HIS A 77 6.08 -9.86 -8.84
CA HIS A 77 5.80 -8.71 -9.69
C HIS A 77 5.34 -7.51 -8.87
N ALA A 78 4.49 -7.76 -7.86
CA ALA A 78 4.07 -6.74 -6.91
C ALA A 78 5.27 -6.19 -6.11
N ALA A 79 6.14 -7.07 -5.60
CA ALA A 79 7.35 -6.68 -4.88
C ALA A 79 8.31 -5.85 -5.75
N LEU A 80 8.54 -6.27 -6.99
CA LEU A 80 9.36 -5.54 -7.96
C LEU A 80 8.79 -4.17 -8.28
N LEU A 81 7.47 -4.04 -8.42
CA LEU A 81 6.81 -2.76 -8.67
C LEU A 81 6.97 -1.81 -7.48
N VAL A 82 6.81 -2.31 -6.25
CA VAL A 82 7.04 -1.52 -5.03
C VAL A 82 8.50 -1.06 -4.93
N LEU A 83 9.46 -1.96 -5.17
CA LEU A 83 10.89 -1.63 -5.18
C LEU A 83 11.23 -0.61 -6.27
N ALA A 84 10.68 -0.77 -7.47
CA ALA A 84 10.86 0.17 -8.57
C ALA A 84 10.30 1.57 -8.23
N LEU A 85 9.13 1.62 -7.60
CA LEU A 85 8.52 2.89 -7.16
C LEU A 85 9.37 3.59 -6.10
N LEU A 86 9.87 2.86 -5.10
CA LEU A 86 10.80 3.38 -4.09
C LEU A 86 12.08 3.92 -4.73
N ALA A 87 12.69 3.15 -5.64
CA ALA A 87 13.88 3.57 -6.36
C ALA A 87 13.63 4.87 -7.15
N LEU A 88 12.48 4.98 -7.82
CA LEU A 88 12.11 6.16 -8.59
C LEU A 88 11.90 7.39 -7.70
N ILE A 89 11.26 7.23 -6.54
CA ILE A 89 11.09 8.29 -5.54
C ILE A 89 12.46 8.77 -5.05
N HIS A 90 13.36 7.86 -4.67
CA HIS A 90 14.71 8.21 -4.25
C HIS A 90 15.49 8.93 -5.36
N LEU A 91 15.44 8.42 -6.59
CA LEU A 91 16.09 9.02 -7.75
C LEU A 91 15.55 10.42 -8.02
N SER A 92 14.23 10.61 -8.01
CA SER A 92 13.61 11.92 -8.19
C SER A 92 14.03 12.92 -7.11
N GLY A 93 14.17 12.49 -5.85
CA GLY A 93 14.68 13.33 -4.76
C GLY A 93 16.14 13.75 -4.98
N CYS A 94 16.99 12.85 -5.48
CA CYS A 94 18.37 13.17 -5.84
C CYS A 94 18.45 14.14 -7.02
N LEU A 95 17.60 13.97 -8.04
CA LEU A 95 17.55 14.87 -9.19
C LEU A 95 16.95 16.25 -8.84
N HIS A 96 16.01 16.29 -7.90
CA HIS A 96 15.35 17.54 -7.47
C HIS A 96 16.20 18.35 -6.49
N ARG A 97 17.16 17.73 -5.79
CA ARG A 97 18.22 18.44 -5.06
C ARG A 97 19.17 19.09 -6.07
N ARG A 98 18.74 20.18 -6.69
CA ARG A 98 19.67 21.12 -7.33
C ARG A 98 20.68 21.55 -6.27
N PRO A 99 21.99 21.58 -6.58
CA PRO A 99 22.94 22.27 -5.73
C PRO A 99 22.40 23.68 -5.50
N ARG A 100 22.10 24.05 -4.26
CA ARG A 100 21.90 25.46 -3.95
C ARG A 100 23.24 26.11 -4.25
N PRO A 101 23.33 27.12 -5.12
CA PRO A 101 24.56 27.88 -5.23
C PRO A 101 24.84 28.44 -3.83
N ASP A 102 25.99 28.09 -3.28
CA ASP A 102 26.46 28.64 -2.02
C ASP A 102 26.56 30.16 -2.21
N ILE A 103 25.60 30.91 -1.67
CA ILE A 103 25.64 32.36 -1.66
C ILE A 103 26.69 32.71 -0.60
N PRO A 104 27.84 33.32 -0.97
CA PRO A 104 28.81 33.75 0.02
C PRO A 104 28.17 34.83 0.88
N CYS A 105 28.11 34.60 2.19
CA CYS A 105 27.70 35.61 3.15
C CYS A 105 28.78 36.69 3.23
N SER A 106 28.65 37.75 2.43
CA SER A 106 29.46 38.96 2.59
C SER A 106 28.94 39.73 3.80
N CYS A 107 29.67 39.68 4.92
CA CYS A 107 29.43 40.59 6.04
C CYS A 107 30.04 41.96 5.70
N PRO A 108 29.33 43.08 5.89
CA PRO A 108 29.94 44.41 5.85
C PRO A 108 30.84 44.60 7.09
N ALA A 109 32.01 45.21 6.85
CA ALA A 109 33.01 45.56 7.85
C ALA A 109 32.56 46.68 8.79
#